data_AF-A0A0G9EPA9-F1
#
_entry.id   AF-A0A0G9EPA9-F1
#
_cell.length_a   1.000
_cell.length_b   1.000
_cell.length_c   1.000
_cell.angle_alpha   90.00
_cell.angle_beta   90.00
_cell.angle_gamma   90.00
#
_symmetry.space_group_name_H-M   'P 1'
#
loop_
_entity.id
_entity.type
_entity.pdbx_description
1 polymer ?
#
loop_
_entity_poly.entity_id
_entity_poly.type
_entity_poly.pdbx_seq_one_letter_code
_entity_poly.pdbx_strand_id
1 'polypeptide(L)'
;MALRWLLLLPILLGGFLIAGVLGSLSTAVVGVWHLPGAGFSAALAVVILAYVAAPAVKLQTALCALLLGGGVAWWLLEPSFYPESYRDRGAYMPTHLPLLATCLGGLLGLFTVLVHHQRRRVAHRTPG
;
A
#
# COMPACT_ATOMS: atom_id res chain seq x y z
N MET A 1 17.92 7.47 -18.22
CA MET A 1 17.49 6.33 -17.37
C MET A 1 17.45 6.68 -15.89
N ALA A 2 18.52 7.26 -15.31
CA ALA A 2 18.57 7.68 -13.90
C ALA A 2 17.43 8.63 -13.48
N LEU A 3 17.09 9.63 -14.31
CA LEU A 3 15.99 10.57 -14.03
C LEU A 3 14.64 9.88 -13.81
N ARG A 4 14.34 8.80 -14.54
CA ARG A 4 13.07 8.06 -14.39
C ARG A 4 12.99 7.32 -13.07
N TRP A 5 14.12 6.80 -12.59
CA TRP A 5 14.22 6.21 -11.25
C TRP A 5 14.13 7.28 -10.16
N LEU A 6 14.70 8.46 -10.39
CA LEU A 6 14.65 9.58 -9.44
C LEU A 6 13.22 10.12 -9.28
N LEU A 7 12.44 10.16 -10.37
CA LEU A 7 11.02 10.52 -10.35
C LEU A 7 10.11 9.49 -9.65
N LEU A 8 10.57 8.24 -9.51
CA LEU A 8 9.79 7.20 -8.87
C LEU A 8 9.55 7.50 -7.39
N LEU A 9 10.57 8.05 -6.71
CA LEU A 9 10.50 8.38 -5.29
C LEU A 9 9.44 9.45 -4.94
N PRO A 10 9.39 10.63 -5.59
CA PRO A 10 8.32 11.60 -5.35
C PRO A 10 6.94 11.10 -5.80
N ILE A 11 6.86 10.26 -6.84
CA ILE A 11 5.59 9.63 -7.25
C ILE A 11 5.08 8.70 -6.14
N LEU A 12 5.94 7.86 -5.57
CA LEU A 12 5.57 6.97 -4.49
C LEU A 12 5.19 7.73 -3.22
N LEU A 13 5.96 8.75 -2.84
CA LEU A 13 5.65 9.60 -1.68
C LEU A 13 4.33 10.35 -1.86
N GLY A 14 4.14 10.99 -3.01
CA GLY A 14 2.89 11.70 -3.31
C GLY A 14 1.69 10.77 -3.33
N GLY A 15 1.82 9.60 -3.97
CA GLY A 15 0.78 8.58 -4.00
C GLY A 15 0.46 8.02 -2.63
N PHE A 16 1.48 7.74 -1.81
CA PHE A 16 1.32 7.30 -0.43
C PHE A 16 0.52 8.31 0.40
N LEU A 17 0.90 9.59 0.36
CA LEU A 17 0.22 10.64 1.13
C LEU A 17 -1.22 10.82 0.69
N ILE A 18 -1.45 10.95 -0.62
CA ILE A 18 -2.81 11.15 -1.17
C ILE A 18 -3.70 9.95 -0.85
N ALA A 19 -3.22 8.72 -1.09
CA ALA A 19 -3.99 7.52 -0.82
C ALA A 19 -4.24 7.31 0.67
N GLY A 20 -3.25 7.58 1.53
CA GLY A 20 -3.39 7.49 2.98
C GLY A 20 -4.44 8.45 3.52
N VAL A 21 -4.41 9.72 3.10
CA VAL A 21 -5.41 10.73 3.49
C VAL A 21 -6.80 10.32 2.99
N LEU A 22 -6.94 9.94 1.72
CA LEU A 22 -8.24 9.52 1.17
C LEU A 22 -8.79 8.27 1.86
N GLY A 23 -7.95 7.28 2.17
CA GLY A 23 -8.37 6.08 2.90
C GLY A 23 -8.80 6.39 4.33
N SER A 24 -8.06 7.27 5.01
CA SER A 24 -8.40 7.77 6.34
C SER A 24 -9.77 8.48 6.34
N LEU A 25 -9.98 9.39 5.39
CA LEU A 25 -11.25 10.12 5.25
C LEU A 25 -12.41 9.16 4.93
N SER A 26 -12.19 8.21 4.01
CA SER A 26 -13.22 7.25 3.62
C SER A 26 -13.69 6.40 4.79
N THR A 27 -12.74 5.92 5.61
CA THR A 27 -13.06 5.12 6.80
C THR A 27 -13.69 5.95 7.91
N ALA A 28 -13.25 7.20 8.09
CA ALA A 28 -13.87 8.14 9.01
C ALA A 28 -15.35 8.42 8.65
N VAL A 29 -15.69 8.56 7.36
CA VAL A 29 -17.08 8.77 6.91
C VAL A 29 -17.97 7.56 7.21
N VAL A 30 -17.44 6.35 7.12
CA VAL A 30 -18.18 5.10 7.40
C VAL A 30 -18.24 4.80 8.92
N GLY A 31 -17.58 5.61 9.76
CA GLY A 31 -17.49 5.37 11.21
C GLY A 31 -16.57 4.20 11.58
N VAL A 32 -15.70 3.77 10.66
CA VAL A 32 -14.70 2.74 10.87
C VAL A 32 -13.40 3.39 11.33
N TRP A 33 -12.60 2.67 12.12
CA TRP A 33 -11.31 3.16 12.57
C TRP A 33 -10.41 3.56 11.39
N HIS A 34 -9.91 4.80 11.42
CA HIS A 34 -9.23 5.44 10.29
C HIS A 34 -7.80 4.94 10.04
N LEU A 35 -7.10 4.49 11.09
CA LEU A 35 -5.70 4.03 11.01
C LEU A 35 -5.53 2.80 10.06
N PRO A 36 -6.32 1.72 10.20
CA PRO A 36 -6.30 0.61 9.25
C PRO A 36 -6.63 1.02 7.81
N GLY A 37 -7.60 1.92 7.64
CA GLY A 37 -8.03 2.41 6.32
C GLY A 37 -6.92 3.16 5.58
N ALA A 38 -6.23 4.06 6.29
CA ALA A 38 -5.10 4.81 5.77
C ALA A 38 -3.94 3.90 5.36
N GLY A 39 -3.59 2.92 6.20
CA GLY A 39 -2.51 1.97 5.93
C GLY A 39 -2.82 1.07 4.74
N PHE A 40 -4.05 0.54 4.66
CA PHE A 40 -4.51 -0.29 3.54
C PHE A 40 -4.43 0.45 2.21
N SER A 41 -5.01 1.66 2.12
CA SER A 41 -5.05 2.43 0.87
C SER A 41 -3.66 2.88 0.43
N ALA A 42 -2.83 3.32 1.39
CA ALA A 42 -1.48 3.75 1.12
C ALA A 42 -0.60 2.60 0.59
N ALA A 43 -0.62 1.42 1.24
CA ALA A 43 0.14 0.26 0.79
C ALA A 43 -0.30 -0.22 -0.60
N LEU A 44 -1.62 -0.28 -0.85
CA LEU A 44 -2.17 -0.63 -2.15
C LEU A 44 -1.67 0.33 -3.24
N ALA A 45 -1.78 1.64 -3.01
CA ALA A 45 -1.39 2.66 -3.97
C ALA A 45 0.12 2.62 -4.27
N VAL A 46 0.96 2.49 -3.24
CA VAL A 46 2.42 2.41 -3.38
C VAL A 46 2.83 1.20 -4.22
N VAL A 47 2.26 0.02 -3.99
CA VAL A 47 2.61 -1.18 -4.76
C VAL A 47 2.19 -1.05 -6.24
N ILE A 48 1.00 -0.52 -6.51
CA ILE A 48 0.53 -0.29 -7.88
C ILE A 48 1.40 0.77 -8.57
N LEU A 49 1.67 1.90 -7.91
CA LEU A 49 2.49 2.98 -8.47
C LEU A 49 3.93 2.52 -8.71
N ALA A 50 4.50 1.72 -7.82
CA ALA A 50 5.83 1.14 -8.02
C ALA A 50 5.88 0.31 -9.29
N TYR A 51 4.84 -0.47 -9.61
CA TYR A 51 4.76 -1.20 -10.86
C TYR A 51 4.57 -0.29 -12.08
N VAL A 52 3.67 0.69 -12.01
CA VAL A 52 3.30 1.53 -13.16
C VAL A 52 4.45 2.47 -13.53
N ALA A 53 5.06 3.12 -12.53
CA ALA A 53 6.10 4.12 -12.70
C ALA A 53 7.49 3.51 -12.96
N ALA A 54 7.72 2.23 -12.62
CA ALA A 54 9.00 1.57 -12.86
C ALA A 54 9.37 1.55 -14.36
N PRO A 55 10.55 2.07 -14.73
CA PRO A 55 10.98 2.10 -16.13
C PRO A 55 11.42 0.73 -16.66
N ALA A 56 11.87 -0.16 -15.78
CA ALA A 56 12.26 -1.55 -16.06
C ALA A 56 11.94 -2.42 -14.83
N VAL A 57 12.04 -3.75 -14.95
CA VAL A 57 11.88 -4.70 -13.84
C VAL A 57 10.63 -4.49 -12.96
N LYS A 58 9.52 -4.06 -13.57
CA LYS A 58 8.31 -3.53 -12.90
C LYS A 58 7.78 -4.41 -11.76
N LEU A 59 7.69 -5.72 -11.97
CA LEU A 59 7.17 -6.64 -10.97
C LEU A 59 8.10 -6.75 -9.75
N GLN A 60 9.42 -6.75 -9.99
CA GLN A 60 10.42 -6.77 -8.92
C GLN A 60 10.38 -5.47 -8.12
N THR A 61 10.21 -4.32 -8.78
CA THR A 61 10.05 -3.03 -8.09
C THR A 61 8.80 -3.00 -7.19
N ALA A 62 7.68 -3.57 -7.66
CA ALA A 62 6.47 -3.69 -6.86
C ALA A 62 6.65 -4.62 -5.64
N LEU A 63 7.34 -5.75 -5.82
CA LEU A 63 7.70 -6.67 -4.73
C LEU A 63 8.62 -5.99 -3.70
N CYS A 64 9.66 -5.28 -4.16
CA CYS A 64 10.54 -4.52 -3.27
C CYS A 64 9.77 -3.44 -2.50
N ALA A 65 8.86 -2.72 -3.16
CA ALA A 65 8.02 -1.73 -2.50
C ALA A 65 7.13 -2.35 -1.42
N LEU A 66 6.56 -3.54 -1.67
CA LEU A 66 5.78 -4.28 -0.67
C LEU A 66 6.63 -4.68 0.54
N LEU A 67 7.82 -5.26 0.31
CA LEU A 67 8.68 -5.74 1.39
C LEU A 67 9.26 -4.59 2.22
N LEU A 68 9.79 -3.55 1.56
CA LEU A 68 10.34 -2.39 2.25
C LEU A 68 9.25 -1.58 2.96
N GLY A 69 8.12 -1.34 2.30
CA GLY A 69 6.98 -0.65 2.89
C GLY A 69 6.38 -1.41 4.06
N GLY A 70 6.23 -2.74 3.93
CA GLY A 70 5.75 -3.62 5.00
C GLY A 70 6.71 -3.66 6.19
N GLY A 71 8.03 -3.69 5.95
CA GLY A 71 9.03 -3.62 7.01
C GLY A 71 9.03 -2.28 7.75
N VAL A 72 8.91 -1.16 7.02
CA VAL A 72 8.78 0.18 7.61
C VAL A 72 7.47 0.30 8.39
N ALA A 73 6.37 -0.22 7.86
CA ALA A 73 5.08 -0.26 8.53
C ALA A 73 5.14 -1.08 9.82
N TRP A 74 5.77 -2.26 9.80
CA TRP A 74 6.02 -3.07 11.00
C TRP A 74 6.78 -2.26 12.06
N TRP A 75 7.86 -1.59 11.67
CA TRP A 75 8.66 -0.80 12.61
C TRP A 75 7.91 0.41 13.20
N LEU A 76 7.03 1.03 12.41
CA LEU A 76 6.25 2.21 12.85
C LEU A 76 5.00 1.85 13.66
N LEU A 77 4.35 0.72 13.34
CA LEU A 77 3.06 0.34 13.89
C LEU A 77 3.17 -0.68 15.02
N GLU A 78 4.34 -1.25 15.31
CA GLU A 78 4.51 -2.22 16.38
C GLU A 78 5.19 -1.56 17.60
N PRO A 79 4.55 -1.50 18.79
CA PRO A 79 3.21 -1.98 19.11
C PRO A 79 2.09 -0.98 18.73
N SER A 80 1.02 -1.49 18.11
CA SER A 80 -0.17 -0.68 17.81
C SER A 80 -1.22 -0.88 18.89
N PHE A 81 -1.87 0.21 19.25
CA PHE A 81 -2.92 0.21 20.26
C PHE A 81 -4.27 0.52 19.60
N TYR A 82 -5.29 -0.22 20.01
CA TYR A 82 -6.69 0.05 19.66
C TYR A 82 -7.04 1.50 20.07
N PRO A 83 -7.89 2.23 19.31
CA PRO A 83 -7.93 3.69 19.30
C PRO A 83 -7.85 4.36 20.68
N GLU A 84 -7.07 5.45 20.74
CA GLU A 84 -6.77 6.29 21.93
C GLU A 84 -7.99 7.09 22.44
N SER A 85 -9.15 6.95 21.80
CA SER A 85 -10.40 7.53 22.23
C SER A 85 -10.86 6.84 23.52
N TYR A 86 -10.69 7.52 24.66
CA TYR A 86 -11.15 7.08 25.99
C TYR A 86 -12.64 6.67 26.05
N ARG A 87 -13.42 6.98 25.01
CA ARG A 87 -14.85 6.64 24.90
C ARG A 87 -15.13 5.27 24.28
N ASP A 88 -14.18 4.67 23.58
CA ASP A 88 -14.40 3.41 22.88
C ASP A 88 -14.05 2.20 23.76
N ARG A 89 -14.91 1.16 23.73
CA ARG A 89 -14.68 -0.08 24.48
C ARG A 89 -13.39 -0.74 24.00
N GLY A 90 -12.41 -0.92 24.89
CA GLY A 90 -11.13 -1.58 24.59
C GLY A 90 -9.98 -0.64 24.21
N ALA A 91 -10.09 0.67 24.49
CA ALA A 91 -9.01 1.63 24.30
C ALA A 91 -7.67 1.12 24.87
N TYR A 92 -6.59 1.34 24.13
CA TYR A 92 -5.23 0.90 24.48
C TYR A 92 -5.00 -0.62 24.57
N MET A 93 -5.90 -1.46 24.04
CA MET A 93 -5.58 -2.88 23.85
C MET A 93 -4.50 -3.04 22.78
N PRO A 94 -3.46 -3.87 23.01
CA PRO A 94 -2.52 -4.27 21.98
C PRO A 94 -3.27 -4.89 20.81
N THR A 95 -3.03 -4.39 19.60
CA THR A 95 -3.65 -4.89 18.39
C THR A 95 -2.67 -4.82 17.23
N HIS A 96 -2.79 -5.75 16.29
CA HIS A 96 -2.03 -5.72 15.03
C HIS A 96 -2.93 -5.39 13.84
N LEU A 97 -4.15 -4.90 14.08
CA LEU A 97 -5.13 -4.61 13.04
C LEU A 97 -4.65 -3.58 11.99
N PRO A 98 -4.02 -2.45 12.35
CA PRO A 98 -3.51 -1.50 11.36
C PRO A 98 -2.44 -2.11 10.45
N LEU A 99 -1.55 -2.92 11.04
CA LEU A 99 -0.50 -3.61 10.31
C LEU A 99 -1.08 -4.69 9.37
N LEU A 100 -2.03 -5.51 9.85
CA LEU A 100 -2.72 -6.51 9.04
C LEU A 100 -3.44 -5.86 7.85
N ALA A 101 -4.15 -4.75 8.07
CA ALA A 101 -4.81 -4.00 7.01
C ALA A 101 -3.81 -3.46 5.98
N THR A 102 -2.67 -2.93 6.44
CA THR A 102 -1.58 -2.46 5.56
C THR A 102 -1.03 -3.60 4.70
N CYS A 103 -0.76 -4.77 5.30
CA CYS A 103 -0.30 -5.96 4.60
C CYS A 103 -1.32 -6.46 3.56
N LEU A 104 -2.61 -6.50 3.91
CA LEU A 104 -3.68 -6.89 3.00
C LEU A 104 -3.79 -5.93 1.81
N GLY A 105 -3.69 -4.62 2.04
CA GLY A 105 -3.70 -3.61 0.99
C GLY A 105 -2.53 -3.79 0.02
N GLY A 106 -1.33 -4.00 0.56
CA GLY A 106 -0.14 -4.27 -0.24
C GLY A 106 -0.23 -5.57 -1.06
N LEU A 107 -0.72 -6.66 -0.46
CA LEU A 107 -0.93 -7.94 -1.14
C LEU A 107 -1.98 -7.83 -2.26
N LEU A 108 -3.06 -7.09 -2.03
CA LEU A 108 -4.07 -6.83 -3.05
C LEU A 108 -3.47 -6.01 -4.21
N GLY A 109 -2.68 -4.98 -3.89
CA GLY A 109 -1.93 -4.21 -4.88
C GLY A 109 -1.00 -5.09 -5.72
N LEU A 110 -0.28 -6.02 -5.09
CA LEU A 110 0.60 -6.95 -5.79
C LEU A 110 -0.20 -7.91 -6.70
N PHE A 111 -1.31 -8.45 -6.21
CA PHE A 111 -2.17 -9.34 -6.97
C PHE A 111 -2.73 -8.67 -8.24
N THR A 112 -3.25 -7.45 -8.11
CA THR A 112 -3.79 -6.69 -9.25
C THR A 112 -2.73 -6.44 -10.31
N VAL A 113 -1.52 -6.06 -9.87
CA VAL A 113 -0.36 -5.87 -10.73
C VAL A 113 0.06 -7.18 -11.42
N LEU A 114 0.05 -8.31 -10.70
CA LEU A 114 0.41 -9.62 -11.23
C LEU A 114 -0.52 -10.03 -12.37
N VAL A 115 -1.84 -9.93 -12.15
CA VAL A 115 -2.86 -10.23 -13.16
C VAL A 115 -2.67 -9.35 -14.40
N HIS A 116 -2.48 -8.05 -14.20
CA HIS A 116 -2.24 -7.13 -15.31
C HIS A 116 -0.91 -7.43 -16.04
N HIS A 117 0.15 -7.81 -15.33
CA HIS A 117 1.43 -8.19 -15.92
C HIS A 117 1.32 -9.46 -16.76
N GLN A 118 0.62 -10.49 -16.27
CA GLN A 118 0.36 -11.73 -17.00
C GLN A 118 -0.44 -11.49 -18.28
N ARG A 119 -1.50 -10.67 -18.22
CA ARG A 119 -2.30 -10.30 -19.40
C ARG A 119 -1.45 -9.66 -20.50
N ARG A 120 -0.54 -8.74 -20.14
CA ARG A 120 0.40 -8.15 -21.12
C ARG A 120 1.36 -9.17 -21.72
N ARG A 121 1.88 -10.10 -20.92
CA ARG A 121 2.76 -11.16 -21.45
C ARG A 121 2.04 -12.09 -22.42
N VAL A 122 0.79 -12.45 -22.14
CA VAL A 122 -0.02 -13.29 -23.03
C VAL A 122 -0.32 -12.57 -24.35
N ALA A 123 -0.74 -11.31 -24.30
CA ALA A 123 -1.01 -10.52 -25.51
C ALA A 123 0.20 -10.39 -26.45
N HIS A 124 1.41 -10.31 -25.91
CA HIS A 124 2.64 -10.27 -26.73
C HIS A 124 3.05 -11.64 -27.31
N ARG A 125 2.51 -12.76 -26.82
CA ARG A 125 2.85 -14.11 -27.29
C ARG A 125 1.97 -14.62 -28.44
N THR A 126 0.85 -13.96 -28.73
CA THR A 126 -0.01 -14.26 -29.87
C THR A 126 0.19 -13.21 -30.96
N PRO A 127 1.17 -13.39 -31.89
CA PRO A 127 1.10 -12.72 -33.17
C PRO A 127 -0.07 -13.33 -33.94
N GLY A 128 -1.08 -12.51 -34.25
CA GLY A 128 -2.12 -12.86 -35.22
C GLY A 128 -1.55 -12.90 -36.63
#